data_AF-A0A9D1ZUP2-F1
#
_entry.id   AF-A0A9D1ZUP2-F1
#
_cell.length_a   1.000
_cell.length_b   1.000
_cell.length_c   1.000
_cell.angle_alpha   90.00
_cell.angle_beta   90.00
_cell.angle_gamma   90.00
#
_symmetry.space_group_name_H-M   'P 1'
#
loop_
_entity.id
_entity.type
_entity.pdbx_description
1 polymer ?
#
loop_
_entity_poly.entity_id
_entity_poly.type
_entity_poly.pdbx_seq_one_letter_code
_entity_poly.pdbx_strand_id
1 'polypeptide(L)'
;MKENKDLSSGAEKVEKIARRRGESQGDAANGGVQASEERRREAAAESAAARENARAEKRIADAQRKQEIKEARAEAKLEKQHAKELRAAEAEEERLHRRAERAQRRVEREESKKDGRRTPGFGGWLAAVVSLSVAVLALGAIVTVGYFDLSNTKAELSGGYQSSVYEFSELVENMDANLAKARVAEGNYEMQKLLTDVLVQSELAEKCIESFPIGGTETESLTAFINRVGDYSKTLLHKLAHGGTLTDEEREVIEYMYRTAEKLRTAMPELIESARLGSIEELFSEEGDFFKNFGALNETTVEVPKSIEDGPFSQGAVRRESKMLAKESKIGEEEAMERANELFAQYKPANMRPAGRTENKGFALYNFEFEDENGKNYFAQITENGGHLALFDSFEPCKDHNFDVRSCIRIAQKFLQKCGYDGLKPVWASEAGTECTINFAYEQGGVIVYPDMIKVKVCEEKGAVTGLEAHSYLVNHTEREIGSARVSMEKVEANAARRMEELHGVRKALIEVDGQEVLTYEIVGEHGGRAYYCYVDAKTGETAEILVVVGTDRGRAIL
;
A
#
# COMPACT_ATOMS: atom_id res chain seq x y z
N MET A 1 95.76 36.17 -30.13
CA MET A 1 95.81 35.74 -28.71
C MET A 1 94.64 34.80 -28.44
N LYS A 2 94.54 34.23 -27.23
CA LYS A 2 93.35 33.50 -26.75
C LYS A 2 92.19 34.52 -26.46
N GLU A 3 90.98 34.19 -26.00
CA GLU A 3 90.54 33.03 -25.20
C GLU A 3 89.00 32.87 -25.16
N ASN A 4 88.52 31.73 -24.64
CA ASN A 4 87.16 31.44 -24.11
C ASN A 4 85.93 31.45 -25.05
N LYS A 5 84.85 30.71 -24.74
CA LYS A 5 84.76 29.32 -24.20
C LYS A 5 83.33 28.77 -24.35
N ASP A 6 83.19 27.46 -24.23
CA ASP A 6 81.92 26.73 -24.16
C ASP A 6 81.02 27.18 -22.99
N LEU A 7 79.81 27.67 -23.28
CA LEU A 7 78.75 27.86 -22.27
C LEU A 7 77.32 27.97 -22.86
N SER A 8 77.01 27.21 -23.94
CA SER A 8 75.68 27.30 -24.60
C SER A 8 75.02 25.97 -25.01
N SER A 9 75.77 24.86 -25.16
CA SER A 9 75.23 23.61 -25.74
C SER A 9 74.55 22.65 -24.74
N GLY A 10 74.58 22.97 -23.44
CA GLY A 10 73.97 22.15 -22.39
C GLY A 10 72.46 22.36 -22.22
N ALA A 11 72.01 23.61 -22.23
CA ALA A 11 70.62 23.97 -21.90
C ALA A 11 69.61 23.42 -22.91
N GLU A 12 69.82 23.67 -24.21
CA GLU A 12 68.92 23.24 -25.29
C GLU A 12 68.70 21.72 -25.35
N LYS A 13 69.69 20.94 -24.90
CA LYS A 13 69.61 19.47 -24.86
C LYS A 13 68.72 18.94 -23.75
N VAL A 14 68.67 19.62 -22.60
CA VAL A 14 67.76 19.25 -21.50
C VAL A 14 66.31 19.56 -21.88
N GLU A 15 66.06 20.74 -22.45
CA GLU A 15 64.71 21.18 -22.83
C GLU A 15 64.09 20.29 -23.93
N LYS A 16 64.88 19.88 -24.94
CA LYS A 16 64.41 18.95 -25.99
C LYS A 16 64.12 17.53 -25.50
N ILE A 17 64.74 17.08 -24.41
CA ILE A 17 64.44 15.78 -23.79
C ILE A 17 63.21 15.87 -22.90
N ALA A 18 63.00 17.01 -22.21
CA ALA A 18 61.79 17.26 -21.43
C ALA A 18 60.52 17.26 -22.30
N ARG A 19 60.49 18.04 -23.41
CA ARG A 19 59.32 18.09 -24.31
C ARG A 19 58.93 16.70 -24.86
N ARG A 20 59.91 15.94 -25.38
CA ARG A 20 59.64 14.60 -25.94
C ARG A 20 59.12 13.56 -24.95
N ARG A 21 59.34 13.73 -23.64
CA ARG A 21 58.73 12.87 -22.60
C ARG A 21 57.32 13.30 -22.21
N GLY A 22 57.01 14.60 -22.28
CA GLY A 22 55.64 15.10 -22.04
C GLY A 22 54.68 14.68 -23.17
N GLU A 23 55.10 14.86 -24.42
CA GLU A 23 54.29 14.57 -25.61
C GLU A 23 53.93 13.07 -25.68
N SER A 24 54.89 12.16 -25.46
CA SER A 24 54.64 10.70 -25.55
C SER A 24 53.82 10.10 -24.40
N GLN A 25 53.47 10.88 -23.36
CA GLN A 25 52.54 10.44 -22.31
C GLN A 25 51.12 11.01 -22.47
N GLY A 26 50.96 12.09 -23.25
CA GLY A 26 49.65 12.67 -23.56
C GLY A 26 48.83 11.77 -24.50
N ASP A 27 49.39 11.44 -25.67
CA ASP A 27 48.63 10.75 -26.73
C ASP A 27 48.20 9.33 -26.34
N ALA A 28 49.04 8.60 -25.60
CA ALA A 28 48.72 7.27 -25.12
C ALA A 28 47.58 7.26 -24.09
N ALA A 29 47.50 8.29 -23.23
CA ALA A 29 46.41 8.45 -22.28
C ALA A 29 45.12 8.90 -22.97
N ASN A 30 45.21 9.88 -23.86
CA ASN A 30 44.05 10.46 -24.54
C ASN A 30 43.38 9.47 -25.51
N GLY A 31 44.17 8.73 -26.29
CA GLY A 31 43.65 7.64 -27.15
C GLY A 31 43.00 6.51 -26.35
N GLY A 32 43.51 6.21 -25.15
CA GLY A 32 42.90 5.24 -24.23
C GLY A 32 41.53 5.68 -23.69
N VAL A 33 41.38 6.98 -23.38
CA VAL A 33 40.10 7.57 -22.94
C VAL A 33 39.10 7.64 -24.09
N GLN A 34 39.50 8.14 -25.26
CA GLN A 34 38.63 8.18 -26.45
C GLN A 34 38.14 6.78 -26.84
N ALA A 35 39.04 5.80 -26.93
CA ALA A 35 38.67 4.40 -27.18
C ALA A 35 37.96 3.72 -26.00
N SER A 36 37.74 4.39 -24.87
CA SER A 36 36.88 3.93 -23.76
C SER A 36 35.50 4.57 -23.85
N GLU A 37 35.40 5.87 -24.17
CA GLU A 37 34.12 6.53 -24.44
C GLU A 37 33.44 5.96 -25.69
N GLU A 38 34.20 5.69 -26.75
CA GLU A 38 33.69 5.12 -27.99
C GLU A 38 33.07 3.74 -27.75
N ARG A 39 33.80 2.83 -27.09
CA ARG A 39 33.26 1.52 -26.66
C ARG A 39 32.08 1.62 -25.68
N ARG A 40 32.01 2.66 -24.84
CA ARG A 40 30.83 2.93 -24.00
C ARG A 40 29.62 3.40 -24.82
N ARG A 41 29.84 4.18 -25.89
CA ARG A 41 28.78 4.61 -26.83
C ARG A 41 28.31 3.45 -27.69
N GLU A 42 29.22 2.59 -28.16
CA GLU A 42 28.87 1.35 -28.86
C GLU A 42 28.03 0.43 -27.97
N ALA A 43 28.48 0.11 -26.75
CA ALA A 43 27.72 -0.72 -25.82
C ALA A 43 26.36 -0.10 -25.41
N ALA A 44 26.27 1.24 -25.32
CA ALA A 44 25.01 1.93 -25.07
C ALA A 44 24.05 1.86 -26.28
N ALA A 45 24.57 1.99 -27.51
CA ALA A 45 23.80 1.85 -28.74
C ALA A 45 23.33 0.40 -28.96
N GLU A 46 24.18 -0.59 -28.67
CA GLU A 46 23.86 -2.02 -28.71
C GLU A 46 22.80 -2.38 -27.66
N SER A 47 22.91 -1.84 -26.44
CA SER A 47 21.87 -1.99 -25.40
C SER A 47 20.55 -1.32 -25.78
N ALA A 48 20.59 -0.17 -26.47
CA ALA A 48 19.40 0.49 -26.99
C ALA A 48 18.73 -0.33 -28.11
N ALA A 49 19.50 -0.84 -29.06
CA ALA A 49 19.03 -1.72 -30.13
C ALA A 49 18.44 -3.03 -29.59
N ALA A 50 19.07 -3.65 -28.59
CA ALA A 50 18.54 -4.84 -27.92
C ALA A 50 17.19 -4.56 -27.23
N ARG A 51 17.04 -3.39 -26.59
CA ARG A 51 15.77 -2.95 -25.98
C ARG A 51 14.70 -2.63 -27.02
N GLU A 52 15.07 -2.15 -28.20
CA GLU A 52 14.14 -1.92 -29.31
C GLU A 52 13.69 -3.25 -29.95
N ASN A 53 14.61 -4.18 -30.20
CA ASN A 53 14.30 -5.51 -30.70
C ASN A 53 13.35 -6.27 -29.75
N ALA A 54 13.63 -6.29 -28.44
CA ALA A 54 12.74 -6.91 -27.45
C ALA A 54 11.33 -6.25 -27.41
N ARG A 55 11.22 -4.95 -27.71
CA ARG A 55 9.93 -4.25 -27.86
C ARG A 55 9.24 -4.61 -29.18
N ALA A 56 9.98 -4.85 -30.26
CA ALA A 56 9.44 -5.31 -31.53
C ALA A 56 8.93 -6.76 -31.45
N GLU A 57 9.72 -7.67 -30.86
CA GLU A 57 9.33 -9.06 -30.58
C GLU A 57 8.05 -9.13 -29.74
N LYS A 58 7.96 -8.35 -28.65
CA LYS A 58 6.73 -8.29 -27.85
C LYS A 58 5.53 -7.81 -28.66
N ARG A 59 5.69 -6.78 -29.50
CA ARG A 59 4.61 -6.29 -30.39
C ARG A 59 4.18 -7.35 -31.42
N ILE A 60 5.10 -8.18 -31.92
CA ILE A 60 4.79 -9.29 -32.83
C ILE A 60 4.01 -10.38 -32.08
N ALA A 61 4.44 -10.77 -30.88
CA ALA A 61 3.73 -11.75 -30.05
C ALA A 61 2.32 -11.26 -29.63
N ASP A 62 2.18 -9.99 -29.22
CA ASP A 62 0.89 -9.39 -28.90
C ASP A 62 -0.04 -9.29 -30.13
N ALA A 63 0.52 -9.17 -31.34
CA ALA A 63 -0.24 -9.19 -32.59
C ALA A 63 -0.67 -10.61 -33.00
N GLN A 64 0.23 -11.60 -32.89
CA GLN A 64 -0.06 -13.02 -33.12
C GLN A 64 -1.17 -13.50 -32.19
N ARG A 65 -1.05 -13.25 -30.87
CA ARG A 65 -2.07 -13.61 -29.88
C ARG A 65 -3.44 -12.97 -30.14
N LYS A 66 -3.47 -11.74 -30.67
CA LYS A 66 -4.71 -11.07 -31.12
C LYS A 66 -5.32 -11.72 -32.36
N GLN A 67 -4.51 -12.23 -33.27
CA GLN A 67 -4.97 -12.96 -34.46
C GLN A 67 -5.49 -14.35 -34.08
N GLU A 68 -4.78 -15.10 -33.25
CA GLU A 68 -5.22 -16.40 -32.69
C GLU A 68 -6.59 -16.29 -32.00
N ILE A 69 -6.76 -15.30 -31.11
CA ILE A 69 -8.05 -15.04 -30.42
C ILE A 69 -9.17 -14.68 -31.41
N LYS A 70 -8.84 -14.05 -32.54
CA LYS A 70 -9.80 -13.67 -33.58
C LYS A 70 -10.19 -14.87 -34.46
N GLU A 71 -9.24 -15.77 -34.75
CA GLU A 71 -9.44 -16.99 -35.51
C GLU A 71 -10.24 -18.02 -34.70
N ALA A 72 -9.87 -18.28 -33.44
CA ALA A 72 -10.64 -19.14 -32.53
C ALA A 72 -12.09 -18.63 -32.32
N ARG A 73 -12.30 -17.30 -32.30
CA ARG A 73 -13.65 -16.70 -32.26
C ARG A 73 -14.43 -16.85 -33.58
N ALA A 74 -13.75 -17.01 -34.71
CA ALA A 74 -14.39 -17.30 -36.00
C ALA A 74 -14.75 -18.79 -36.10
N GLU A 75 -13.86 -19.70 -35.70
CA GLU A 75 -14.09 -21.14 -35.66
C GLU A 75 -15.25 -21.48 -34.72
N ALA A 76 -15.24 -21.01 -33.46
CA ALA A 76 -16.33 -21.22 -32.50
C ALA A 76 -17.67 -20.60 -32.94
N LYS A 77 -17.66 -19.67 -33.92
CA LYS A 77 -18.87 -19.15 -34.56
C LYS A 77 -19.35 -20.06 -35.70
N LEU A 78 -18.43 -20.58 -36.52
CA LEU A 78 -18.72 -21.56 -37.56
C LEU A 78 -19.24 -22.88 -36.97
N GLU A 79 -18.64 -23.39 -35.89
CA GLU A 79 -19.16 -24.55 -35.16
C GLU A 79 -20.59 -24.34 -34.67
N LYS A 80 -20.89 -23.17 -34.08
CA LYS A 80 -22.25 -22.83 -33.63
C LYS A 80 -23.25 -22.68 -34.77
N GLN A 81 -22.81 -22.31 -35.98
CA GLN A 81 -23.66 -22.32 -37.18
C GLN A 81 -23.88 -23.76 -37.67
N HIS A 82 -22.82 -24.54 -37.85
CA HIS A 82 -22.89 -25.93 -38.31
C HIS A 82 -23.71 -26.82 -37.35
N ALA A 83 -23.55 -26.67 -36.04
CA ALA A 83 -24.34 -27.39 -35.04
C ALA A 83 -25.83 -26.96 -35.03
N LYS A 84 -26.14 -25.73 -35.45
CA LYS A 84 -27.53 -25.27 -35.64
C LYS A 84 -28.14 -25.81 -36.93
N GLU A 85 -27.34 -25.92 -37.98
CA GLU A 85 -27.74 -26.50 -39.27
C GLU A 85 -27.94 -28.02 -39.18
N LEU A 86 -27.07 -28.75 -38.47
CA LEU A 86 -27.28 -30.17 -38.15
C LEU A 86 -28.63 -30.39 -37.42
N ARG A 87 -28.87 -29.65 -36.33
CA ARG A 87 -30.13 -29.74 -35.57
C ARG A 87 -31.37 -29.37 -36.38
N ALA A 88 -31.22 -28.49 -37.38
CA ALA A 88 -32.30 -28.16 -38.30
C ALA A 88 -32.56 -29.31 -39.30
N ALA A 89 -31.50 -29.92 -39.83
CA ALA A 89 -31.58 -31.08 -40.72
C ALA A 89 -32.15 -32.33 -40.00
N GLU A 90 -31.67 -32.64 -38.79
CA GLU A 90 -32.21 -33.68 -37.91
C GLU A 90 -33.71 -33.47 -37.65
N ALA A 91 -34.12 -32.23 -37.33
CA ALA A 91 -35.53 -31.91 -37.09
C ALA A 91 -36.39 -31.98 -38.38
N GLU A 92 -35.82 -31.73 -39.56
CA GLU A 92 -36.49 -31.92 -40.84
C GLU A 92 -36.59 -33.41 -41.23
N GLU A 93 -35.53 -34.19 -41.05
CA GLU A 93 -35.54 -35.64 -41.25
C GLU A 93 -36.54 -36.31 -40.29
N GLU A 94 -36.56 -35.95 -39.01
CA GLU A 94 -37.55 -36.46 -38.05
C GLU A 94 -38.98 -36.03 -38.44
N ARG A 95 -39.17 -34.87 -39.10
CA ARG A 95 -40.47 -34.45 -39.65
C ARG A 95 -40.85 -35.22 -40.92
N LEU A 96 -39.89 -35.55 -41.78
CA LEU A 96 -40.09 -36.36 -42.99
C LEU A 96 -40.38 -37.82 -42.62
N HIS A 97 -39.63 -38.41 -41.68
CA HIS A 97 -39.87 -39.73 -41.11
C HIS A 97 -41.27 -39.80 -40.49
N ARG A 98 -41.65 -38.85 -39.62
CA ARG A 98 -43.02 -38.79 -39.05
C ARG A 98 -44.11 -38.50 -40.10
N ARG A 99 -43.79 -37.96 -41.28
CA ARG A 99 -44.73 -37.86 -42.43
C ARG A 99 -44.86 -39.18 -43.18
N ALA A 100 -43.74 -39.85 -43.47
CA ALA A 100 -43.71 -41.17 -44.13
C ALA A 100 -44.40 -42.23 -43.27
N GLU A 101 -44.10 -42.28 -41.97
CA GLU A 101 -44.73 -43.15 -41.00
C GLU A 101 -46.24 -42.89 -40.89
N ARG A 102 -46.69 -41.62 -40.95
CA ARG A 102 -48.13 -41.27 -41.00
C ARG A 102 -48.81 -41.65 -42.32
N ALA A 103 -48.05 -41.76 -43.42
CA ALA A 103 -48.54 -42.25 -44.70
C ALA A 103 -48.65 -43.79 -44.70
N GLN A 104 -47.62 -44.49 -44.22
CA GLN A 104 -47.65 -45.94 -43.99
C GLN A 104 -48.78 -46.33 -43.04
N ARG A 105 -48.87 -45.71 -41.86
CA ARG A 105 -49.99 -45.90 -40.90
C ARG A 105 -51.37 -45.46 -41.44
N ARG A 106 -51.46 -44.81 -42.62
CA ARG A 106 -52.72 -44.61 -43.35
C ARG A 106 -53.03 -45.80 -44.26
N VAL A 107 -52.05 -46.25 -45.05
CA VAL A 107 -52.18 -47.45 -45.91
C VAL A 107 -52.50 -48.69 -45.05
N GLU A 108 -51.73 -48.92 -43.99
CA GLU A 108 -51.99 -49.98 -43.00
C GLU A 108 -53.40 -49.89 -42.39
N ARG A 109 -53.96 -48.67 -42.21
CA ARG A 109 -55.33 -48.46 -41.70
C ARG A 109 -56.42 -48.63 -42.75
N GLU A 110 -56.08 -48.74 -44.02
CA GLU A 110 -57.00 -49.11 -45.09
C GLU A 110 -56.94 -50.62 -45.36
N GLU A 111 -55.78 -51.25 -45.20
CA GLU A 111 -55.64 -52.71 -45.20
C GLU A 111 -56.22 -53.34 -43.93
N SER A 112 -55.88 -52.84 -42.73
CA SER A 112 -56.40 -53.34 -41.44
C SER A 112 -57.87 -53.01 -41.17
N LYS A 113 -58.60 -52.47 -42.15
CA LYS A 113 -60.07 -52.40 -42.16
C LYS A 113 -60.71 -53.64 -42.78
N LYS A 114 -59.95 -54.48 -43.47
CA LYS A 114 -60.46 -55.71 -44.14
C LYS A 114 -60.45 -56.95 -43.26
N ASP A 115 -59.60 -57.01 -42.22
CA ASP A 115 -59.54 -58.15 -41.30
C ASP A 115 -59.88 -57.74 -39.86
N GLY A 116 -60.65 -58.59 -39.19
CA GLY A 116 -61.51 -58.19 -38.08
C GLY A 116 -61.34 -59.01 -36.81
N ARG A 117 -60.56 -58.49 -35.86
CA ARG A 117 -60.78 -58.63 -34.40
C ARG A 117 -59.82 -57.74 -33.62
N ARG A 118 -60.37 -56.97 -32.67
CA ARG A 118 -59.59 -56.33 -31.59
C ARG A 118 -60.05 -56.87 -30.25
N THR A 119 -59.13 -57.48 -29.50
CA THR A 119 -59.26 -57.70 -28.06
C THR A 119 -59.02 -56.37 -27.31
N PRO A 120 -59.61 -56.18 -26.12
CA PRO A 120 -59.42 -54.97 -25.32
C PRO A 120 -58.02 -54.96 -24.67
N GLY A 121 -57.20 -53.96 -25.01
CA GLY A 121 -55.79 -53.92 -24.60
C GLY A 121 -55.54 -53.21 -23.26
N PHE A 122 -55.20 -53.96 -22.22
CA PHE A 122 -54.86 -53.46 -20.87
C PHE A 122 -53.66 -52.49 -20.85
N GLY A 123 -52.74 -52.63 -21.81
CA GLY A 123 -51.49 -51.85 -21.87
C GLY A 123 -51.66 -50.35 -22.14
N GLY A 124 -52.80 -49.90 -22.67
CA GLY A 124 -53.03 -48.47 -22.95
C GLY A 124 -53.04 -47.59 -21.70
N TRP A 125 -53.64 -48.08 -20.61
CA TRP A 125 -53.65 -47.38 -19.32
C TRP A 125 -52.26 -47.41 -18.66
N LEU A 126 -51.57 -48.55 -18.73
CA LEU A 126 -50.24 -48.72 -18.12
C LEU A 126 -49.19 -47.82 -18.81
N ALA A 127 -49.24 -47.69 -20.13
CA ALA A 127 -48.42 -46.73 -20.88
C ALA A 127 -48.75 -45.27 -20.55
N ALA A 128 -50.03 -44.93 -20.32
CA ALA A 128 -50.43 -43.59 -19.89
C ALA A 128 -49.90 -43.25 -18.49
N VAL A 129 -49.96 -44.18 -17.53
CA VAL A 129 -49.41 -43.99 -16.17
C VAL A 129 -47.88 -43.83 -16.18
N VAL A 130 -47.17 -44.65 -16.96
CA VAL A 130 -45.70 -44.54 -17.07
C VAL A 130 -45.28 -43.23 -17.73
N SER A 131 -45.93 -42.83 -18.83
CA SER A 131 -45.61 -41.56 -19.49
C SER A 131 -45.94 -40.33 -18.64
N LEU A 132 -47.04 -40.36 -17.87
CA LEU A 132 -47.36 -39.32 -16.88
C LEU A 132 -46.28 -39.25 -15.79
N SER A 133 -45.85 -40.40 -15.24
CA SER A 133 -44.84 -40.46 -14.17
C SER A 133 -43.48 -39.93 -14.64
N VAL A 134 -43.06 -40.28 -15.87
CA VAL A 134 -41.82 -39.75 -16.47
C VAL A 134 -41.92 -38.24 -16.73
N ALA A 135 -43.07 -37.74 -17.19
CA ALA A 135 -43.29 -36.31 -17.36
C ALA A 135 -43.26 -35.53 -16.04
N VAL A 136 -43.86 -36.08 -14.97
CA VAL A 136 -43.82 -35.48 -13.62
C VAL A 136 -42.40 -35.50 -13.05
N LEU A 137 -41.64 -36.58 -13.21
CA LEU A 137 -40.24 -36.64 -12.79
C LEU A 137 -39.35 -35.66 -13.57
N ALA A 138 -39.54 -35.53 -14.89
CA ALA A 138 -38.82 -34.56 -15.71
C ALA A 138 -39.14 -33.10 -15.29
N LEU A 139 -40.41 -32.78 -15.05
CA LEU A 139 -40.81 -31.47 -14.52
C LEU A 139 -40.23 -31.21 -13.13
N GLY A 140 -40.27 -32.21 -12.23
CA GLY A 140 -39.68 -32.12 -10.91
C GLY A 140 -38.16 -31.86 -10.95
N ALA A 141 -37.44 -32.54 -11.84
CA ALA A 141 -36.02 -32.31 -12.06
C ALA A 141 -35.73 -30.89 -12.60
N ILE A 142 -36.50 -30.43 -13.59
CA ILE A 142 -36.35 -29.07 -14.17
C ILE A 142 -36.63 -27.99 -13.12
N VAL A 143 -37.69 -28.14 -12.32
CA VAL A 143 -38.01 -27.22 -11.21
C VAL A 143 -36.93 -27.25 -10.13
N THR A 144 -36.38 -28.42 -9.81
CA THR A 144 -35.33 -28.56 -8.79
C THR A 144 -34.02 -27.92 -9.23
N VAL A 145 -33.57 -28.16 -10.47
CA VAL A 145 -32.37 -27.53 -11.03
C VAL A 145 -32.55 -26.02 -11.13
N GLY A 146 -33.69 -25.56 -11.68
CA GLY A 146 -34.01 -24.13 -11.77
C GLY A 146 -34.09 -23.44 -10.40
N TYR A 147 -34.53 -24.14 -9.35
CA TYR A 147 -34.51 -23.64 -7.97
C TYR A 147 -33.07 -23.48 -7.45
N PHE A 148 -32.20 -24.47 -7.66
CA PHE A 148 -30.80 -24.40 -7.23
C PHE A 148 -30.00 -23.33 -8.01
N ASP A 149 -30.16 -23.26 -9.33
CA ASP A 149 -29.53 -22.23 -10.16
C ASP A 149 -29.97 -20.82 -9.70
N LEU A 150 -31.26 -20.63 -9.43
CA LEU A 150 -31.79 -19.38 -8.89
C LEU A 150 -31.23 -19.07 -7.50
N SER A 151 -31.17 -20.04 -6.58
CA SER A 151 -30.65 -19.81 -5.22
C SER A 151 -29.16 -19.47 -5.23
N ASN A 152 -28.37 -20.11 -6.10
CA ASN A 152 -26.95 -19.81 -6.25
C ASN A 152 -26.75 -18.40 -6.83
N THR A 153 -27.46 -18.06 -7.90
CA THR A 153 -27.40 -16.72 -8.53
C THR A 153 -27.76 -15.62 -7.52
N LYS A 154 -28.76 -15.84 -6.67
CA LYS A 154 -29.16 -14.91 -5.61
C LYS A 154 -28.09 -14.75 -4.52
N ALA A 155 -27.42 -15.84 -4.14
CA ALA A 155 -26.32 -15.80 -3.17
C ALA A 155 -25.08 -15.07 -3.74
N GLU A 156 -24.76 -15.28 -5.01
CA GLU A 156 -23.68 -14.56 -5.71
C GLU A 156 -23.95 -13.05 -5.79
N LEU A 157 -25.19 -12.65 -6.13
CA LEU A 157 -25.61 -11.24 -6.13
C LEU A 157 -25.55 -10.61 -4.74
N SER A 158 -26.08 -11.29 -3.72
CA SER A 158 -26.03 -10.83 -2.32
C SER A 158 -24.59 -10.65 -1.83
N GLY A 159 -23.69 -11.60 -2.12
CA GLY A 159 -22.27 -11.50 -1.81
C GLY A 159 -21.57 -10.35 -2.53
N GLY A 160 -21.95 -10.04 -3.78
CA GLY A 160 -21.44 -8.88 -4.52
C GLY A 160 -21.83 -7.56 -3.88
N TYR A 161 -23.08 -7.41 -3.44
CA TYR A 161 -23.55 -6.21 -2.73
C TYR A 161 -22.92 -6.08 -1.34
N GLN A 162 -22.77 -7.18 -0.61
CA GLN A 162 -22.02 -7.21 0.65
C GLN A 162 -20.58 -6.72 0.45
N SER A 163 -19.86 -7.27 -0.54
CA SER A 163 -18.50 -6.84 -0.87
C SER A 163 -18.42 -5.34 -1.20
N SER A 164 -19.39 -4.83 -1.97
CA SER A 164 -19.45 -3.41 -2.34
C SER A 164 -19.67 -2.48 -1.14
N VAL A 165 -20.46 -2.90 -0.15
CA VAL A 165 -20.71 -2.15 1.09
C VAL A 165 -19.49 -2.18 2.02
N TYR A 166 -18.76 -3.30 2.10
CA TYR A 166 -17.48 -3.37 2.83
C TYR A 166 -16.40 -2.50 2.18
N GLU A 167 -16.24 -2.58 0.85
CA GLU A 167 -15.27 -1.76 0.09
C GLU A 167 -15.59 -0.26 0.24
N PHE A 168 -16.87 0.12 0.16
CA PHE A 168 -17.29 1.49 0.47
C PHE A 168 -16.94 1.91 1.91
N SER A 169 -17.08 1.03 2.91
CA SER A 169 -16.70 1.33 4.29
C SER A 169 -15.21 1.58 4.43
N GLU A 170 -14.36 0.74 3.85
CA GLU A 170 -12.91 0.93 3.88
C GLU A 170 -12.49 2.23 3.18
N LEU A 171 -13.14 2.57 2.06
CA LEU A 171 -12.91 3.83 1.37
C LEU A 171 -13.34 5.05 2.20
N VAL A 172 -14.49 4.99 2.89
CA VAL A 172 -14.97 6.03 3.81
C VAL A 172 -14.08 6.16 5.05
N GLU A 173 -13.60 5.05 5.63
CA GLU A 173 -12.64 5.07 6.73
C GLU A 173 -11.31 5.73 6.34
N ASN A 174 -10.78 5.39 5.16
CA ASN A 174 -9.57 6.01 4.66
C ASN A 174 -9.78 7.49 4.28
N MET A 175 -10.95 7.87 3.75
CA MET A 175 -11.29 9.28 3.51
C MET A 175 -11.40 10.07 4.81
N ASP A 176 -12.06 9.53 5.84
CA ASP A 176 -12.12 10.15 7.18
C ASP A 176 -10.71 10.35 7.76
N ALA A 177 -9.87 9.31 7.74
CA ALA A 177 -8.50 9.37 8.24
C ALA A 177 -7.60 10.36 7.47
N ASN A 178 -7.77 10.47 6.14
CA ASN A 178 -7.01 11.40 5.32
C ASN A 178 -7.53 12.85 5.48
N LEU A 179 -8.85 13.06 5.47
CA LEU A 179 -9.43 14.37 5.74
C LEU A 179 -9.07 14.86 7.15
N ALA A 180 -9.01 13.98 8.15
CA ALA A 180 -8.62 14.30 9.52
C ALA A 180 -7.25 15.00 9.60
N LYS A 181 -6.28 14.52 8.81
CA LYS A 181 -4.91 15.05 8.71
C LYS A 181 -4.85 16.32 7.83
N ALA A 182 -5.58 16.33 6.71
CA ALA A 182 -5.62 17.47 5.79
C ALA A 182 -6.15 18.77 6.45
N ARG A 183 -6.94 18.67 7.53
CA ARG A 183 -7.36 19.82 8.34
C ARG A 183 -6.24 20.51 9.10
N VAL A 184 -5.21 19.76 9.50
CA VAL A 184 -4.16 20.25 10.42
C VAL A 184 -2.83 20.50 9.71
N ALA A 185 -2.53 19.80 8.62
CA ALA A 185 -1.28 20.01 7.90
C ALA A 185 -1.14 21.44 7.32
N GLU A 186 0.10 21.91 7.24
CA GLU A 186 0.51 23.07 6.43
C GLU A 186 1.73 22.64 5.59
N GLY A 187 2.09 23.41 4.55
CA GLY A 187 3.26 23.15 3.71
C GLY A 187 2.95 22.39 2.41
N ASN A 188 3.28 22.98 1.25
CA ASN A 188 2.62 22.68 -0.03
C ASN A 188 2.89 21.30 -0.69
N TYR A 189 4.06 20.67 -0.52
CA TYR A 189 4.32 19.34 -1.10
C TYR A 189 3.91 18.22 -0.16
N GLU A 190 4.17 18.36 1.15
CA GLU A 190 3.48 17.57 2.16
C GLU A 190 2.03 17.60 1.75
N MET A 191 1.40 18.78 1.70
CA MET A 191 0.08 18.92 1.11
C MET A 191 -0.11 18.09 -0.20
N GLN A 192 0.78 18.01 -1.19
CA GLN A 192 0.54 17.27 -2.45
C GLN A 192 0.25 15.74 -2.50
N LYS A 193 -0.27 15.06 -1.46
CA LYS A 193 -0.79 13.68 -1.58
C LYS A 193 -2.13 13.27 -0.91
N LEU A 194 -2.59 13.76 0.26
CA LEU A 194 -3.80 13.19 0.91
C LEU A 194 -5.11 13.35 0.12
N LEU A 195 -5.27 14.42 -0.64
CA LEU A 195 -6.37 14.63 -1.57
C LEU A 195 -6.09 14.07 -2.98
N THR A 196 -4.91 13.50 -3.25
CA THR A 196 -4.79 12.44 -4.27
C THR A 196 -5.39 11.16 -3.70
N ASP A 197 -5.07 10.81 -2.45
CA ASP A 197 -5.58 9.60 -1.81
C ASP A 197 -7.13 9.70 -1.65
N VAL A 198 -7.67 10.82 -1.15
CA VAL A 198 -9.12 11.10 -1.05
C VAL A 198 -9.79 11.25 -2.41
N LEU A 199 -9.14 11.86 -3.42
CA LEU A 199 -9.67 11.85 -4.79
C LEU A 199 -9.84 10.42 -5.28
N VAL A 200 -8.79 9.60 -5.23
CA VAL A 200 -8.82 8.20 -5.67
C VAL A 200 -9.84 7.40 -4.86
N GLN A 201 -9.92 7.61 -3.54
CA GLN A 201 -10.89 6.95 -2.68
C GLN A 201 -12.33 7.36 -3.00
N SER A 202 -12.59 8.64 -3.31
CA SER A 202 -13.91 9.11 -3.73
C SER A 202 -14.31 8.59 -5.11
N GLU A 203 -13.40 8.56 -6.09
CA GLU A 203 -13.63 7.95 -7.41
C GLU A 203 -13.90 6.45 -7.30
N LEU A 204 -13.35 5.75 -6.29
CA LEU A 204 -13.67 4.35 -6.03
C LEU A 204 -15.01 4.21 -5.29
N ALA A 205 -15.27 5.07 -4.30
CA ALA A 205 -16.48 5.04 -3.48
C ALA A 205 -17.76 5.30 -4.28
N GLU A 206 -17.70 6.18 -5.29
CA GLU A 206 -18.76 6.37 -6.28
C GLU A 206 -19.17 5.04 -6.95
N LYS A 207 -18.20 4.24 -7.40
CA LYS A 207 -18.43 2.94 -8.06
C LYS A 207 -19.01 1.88 -7.12
N CYS A 208 -18.67 1.96 -5.83
CA CYS A 208 -19.30 1.12 -4.82
C CYS A 208 -20.79 1.50 -4.63
N ILE A 209 -21.13 2.80 -4.62
CA ILE A 209 -22.52 3.27 -4.53
C ILE A 209 -23.32 2.88 -5.78
N GLU A 210 -22.74 2.97 -6.99
CA GLU A 210 -23.35 2.44 -8.24
C GLU A 210 -23.69 0.94 -8.14
N SER A 211 -23.04 0.22 -7.23
CA SER A 211 -23.21 -1.22 -7.00
C SER A 211 -24.15 -1.55 -5.83
N PHE A 212 -24.75 -0.57 -5.16
CA PHE A 212 -25.71 -0.84 -4.07
C PHE A 212 -27.09 -1.28 -4.62
N PRO A 213 -27.84 -2.15 -3.92
CA PRO A 213 -29.17 -2.62 -4.32
C PRO A 213 -30.30 -1.60 -4.10
N ILE A 214 -30.04 -0.32 -4.39
CA ILE A 214 -30.90 0.83 -4.13
C ILE A 214 -31.08 1.66 -5.42
N GLY A 215 -32.21 2.36 -5.56
CA GLY A 215 -32.47 3.21 -6.73
C GLY A 215 -31.55 4.43 -6.80
N GLY A 216 -31.23 4.87 -8.03
CA GLY A 216 -30.30 5.98 -8.27
C GLY A 216 -30.82 7.36 -7.84
N THR A 217 -32.14 7.49 -7.62
CA THR A 217 -32.79 8.67 -7.04
C THR A 217 -32.56 8.75 -5.53
N GLU A 218 -32.46 7.60 -4.88
CA GLU A 218 -32.29 7.46 -3.44
C GLU A 218 -30.81 7.65 -3.05
N THR A 219 -29.86 7.29 -3.91
CA THR A 219 -28.42 7.54 -3.70
C THR A 219 -27.95 8.97 -4.01
N GLU A 220 -28.82 9.85 -4.55
CA GLU A 220 -28.43 11.15 -5.13
C GLU A 220 -27.61 12.03 -4.16
N SER A 221 -27.99 12.11 -2.88
CA SER A 221 -27.30 12.97 -1.90
C SER A 221 -25.92 12.43 -1.50
N LEU A 222 -25.82 11.13 -1.21
CA LEU A 222 -24.54 10.47 -0.91
C LEU A 222 -23.57 10.55 -2.11
N THR A 223 -24.05 10.26 -3.33
CA THR A 223 -23.26 10.36 -4.56
C THR A 223 -22.81 11.80 -4.79
N ALA A 224 -23.70 12.79 -4.63
CA ALA A 224 -23.34 14.20 -4.75
C ALA A 224 -22.32 14.65 -3.69
N PHE A 225 -22.35 14.10 -2.47
CA PHE A 225 -21.33 14.34 -1.46
C PHE A 225 -19.97 13.73 -1.85
N ILE A 226 -19.93 12.44 -2.20
CA ILE A 226 -18.68 11.76 -2.60
C ILE A 226 -18.06 12.42 -3.84
N ASN A 227 -18.86 12.74 -4.85
CA ASN A 227 -18.37 13.40 -6.06
C ASN A 227 -17.89 14.83 -5.77
N ARG A 228 -18.55 15.54 -4.82
CA ARG A 228 -18.06 16.84 -4.34
C ARG A 228 -16.74 16.70 -3.58
N VAL A 229 -16.57 15.66 -2.76
CA VAL A 229 -15.28 15.36 -2.11
C VAL A 229 -14.19 15.17 -3.16
N GLY A 230 -14.46 14.41 -4.23
CA GLY A 230 -13.53 14.20 -5.35
C GLY A 230 -13.23 15.46 -6.16
N ASP A 231 -14.24 16.11 -6.75
CA ASP A 231 -14.06 17.31 -7.57
C ASP A 231 -13.44 18.48 -6.79
N TYR A 232 -13.80 18.63 -5.51
CA TYR A 232 -13.13 19.57 -4.64
C TYR A 232 -11.68 19.12 -4.47
N SER A 233 -11.40 17.91 -3.95
CA SER A 233 -10.04 17.33 -3.78
C SER A 233 -9.13 17.48 -5.00
N LYS A 234 -9.69 17.41 -6.20
CA LYS A 234 -9.05 17.59 -7.52
C LYS A 234 -8.76 19.05 -7.88
N THR A 235 -9.68 19.96 -7.55
CA THR A 235 -9.47 21.41 -7.63
C THR A 235 -8.34 21.81 -6.67
N LEU A 236 -8.43 21.30 -5.43
CA LEU A 236 -7.48 21.45 -4.35
C LEU A 236 -6.07 20.99 -4.78
N LEU A 237 -6.02 19.82 -5.41
CA LEU A 237 -4.87 19.22 -6.08
C LEU A 237 -4.16 20.19 -7.05
N HIS A 238 -4.94 20.80 -7.94
CA HIS A 238 -4.41 21.61 -9.02
C HIS A 238 -3.84 22.95 -8.53
N LYS A 239 -4.44 23.61 -7.53
CA LYS A 239 -3.93 24.89 -6.99
C LYS A 239 -2.49 24.79 -6.53
N LEU A 240 -2.15 23.74 -5.78
CA LEU A 240 -0.79 23.57 -5.23
C LEU A 240 0.21 22.96 -6.19
N ALA A 241 -0.23 22.17 -7.17
CA ALA A 241 0.62 21.80 -8.30
C ALA A 241 1.14 23.03 -9.08
N HIS A 242 0.44 24.18 -8.98
CA HIS A 242 0.87 25.48 -9.52
C HIS A 242 1.53 26.40 -8.47
N GLY A 243 1.72 25.94 -7.22
CA GLY A 243 2.39 26.69 -6.16
C GLY A 243 1.55 27.75 -5.45
N GLY A 244 0.22 27.63 -5.44
CA GLY A 244 -0.66 28.46 -4.59
C GLY A 244 -0.54 28.16 -3.09
N THR A 245 -1.55 28.48 -2.29
CA THR A 245 -1.68 28.10 -0.87
C THR A 245 -3.14 27.97 -0.46
N LEU A 246 -3.44 27.17 0.57
CA LEU A 246 -4.73 27.15 1.27
C LEU A 246 -5.15 28.57 1.72
N THR A 247 -6.39 28.97 1.43
CA THR A 247 -7.10 29.96 2.25
C THR A 247 -7.70 29.31 3.49
N ASP A 248 -8.20 30.11 4.44
CA ASP A 248 -8.81 29.57 5.66
C ASP A 248 -10.21 29.05 5.37
N GLU A 249 -10.93 29.72 4.47
CA GLU A 249 -12.19 29.28 3.91
C GLU A 249 -12.10 27.91 3.21
N GLU A 250 -10.94 27.55 2.66
CA GLU A 250 -10.69 26.24 2.07
C GLU A 250 -10.51 25.14 3.12
N ARG A 251 -9.88 25.48 4.26
CA ARG A 251 -9.75 24.60 5.43
C ARG A 251 -11.12 24.30 6.04
N GLU A 252 -12.02 25.28 6.08
CA GLU A 252 -13.42 25.10 6.52
C GLU A 252 -14.16 24.07 5.65
N VAL A 253 -13.91 24.01 4.34
CA VAL A 253 -14.51 22.96 3.49
C VAL A 253 -13.83 21.60 3.69
N ILE A 254 -12.55 21.53 4.05
CA ILE A 254 -11.89 20.28 4.46
C ILE A 254 -12.44 19.79 5.82
N GLU A 255 -12.68 20.69 6.77
CA GLU A 255 -13.40 20.41 8.03
C GLU A 255 -14.84 19.93 7.78
N TYR A 256 -15.54 20.52 6.81
CA TYR A 256 -16.86 20.05 6.38
C TYR A 256 -16.82 18.64 5.79
N MET A 257 -15.89 18.37 4.86
CA MET A 257 -15.71 17.03 4.29
C MET A 257 -15.35 16.01 5.37
N TYR A 258 -14.43 16.35 6.28
CA TYR A 258 -14.07 15.52 7.44
C TYR A 258 -15.30 15.19 8.29
N ARG A 259 -16.05 16.19 8.76
CA ARG A 259 -17.22 15.96 9.64
C ARG A 259 -18.27 15.08 8.98
N THR A 260 -18.48 15.23 7.68
CA THR A 260 -19.44 14.39 6.95
C THR A 260 -18.90 12.97 6.74
N ALA A 261 -17.61 12.79 6.45
CA ALA A 261 -16.97 11.47 6.42
C ALA A 261 -16.98 10.77 7.79
N GLU A 262 -16.70 11.49 8.89
CA GLU A 262 -16.74 10.99 10.27
C GLU A 262 -18.15 10.51 10.67
N LYS A 263 -19.20 11.26 10.28
CA LYS A 263 -20.60 10.84 10.46
C LYS A 263 -20.91 9.59 9.62
N LEU A 264 -20.55 9.57 8.33
CA LEU A 264 -20.77 8.43 7.43
C LEU A 264 -20.08 7.16 7.96
N ARG A 265 -18.80 7.25 8.33
CA ARG A 265 -18.03 6.16 8.94
C ARG A 265 -18.69 5.63 10.21
N THR A 266 -19.28 6.51 11.02
CA THR A 266 -20.01 6.14 12.24
C THR A 266 -21.34 5.43 11.94
N ALA A 267 -21.97 5.68 10.79
CA ALA A 267 -23.20 5.02 10.34
C ALA A 267 -22.96 3.70 9.56
N MET A 268 -21.77 3.51 8.96
CA MET A 268 -21.44 2.31 8.17
C MET A 268 -21.71 0.95 8.86
N PRO A 269 -21.49 0.75 10.18
CA PRO A 269 -21.71 -0.56 10.81
C PRO A 269 -23.15 -1.09 10.67
N GLU A 270 -24.16 -0.22 10.72
CA GLU A 270 -25.57 -0.61 10.58
C GLU A 270 -25.94 -0.94 9.12
N LEU A 271 -25.27 -0.29 8.16
CA LEU A 271 -25.39 -0.60 6.73
C LEU A 271 -24.69 -1.93 6.39
N ILE A 272 -23.52 -2.19 6.99
CA ILE A 272 -22.79 -3.46 6.88
C ILE A 272 -23.61 -4.63 7.47
N GLU A 273 -24.17 -4.47 8.67
CA GLU A 273 -24.94 -5.55 9.29
C GLU A 273 -26.21 -5.88 8.51
N SER A 274 -26.96 -4.86 8.06
CA SER A 274 -28.15 -5.07 7.22
C SER A 274 -27.80 -5.69 5.85
N ALA A 275 -26.69 -5.29 5.21
CA ALA A 275 -26.18 -5.93 4.00
C ALA A 275 -25.83 -7.42 4.22
N ARG A 276 -25.21 -7.73 5.36
CA ARG A 276 -24.75 -9.08 5.74
C ARG A 276 -25.90 -10.03 6.08
N LEU A 277 -26.96 -9.53 6.72
CA LEU A 277 -28.06 -10.35 7.22
C LEU A 277 -29.26 -10.44 6.26
N GLY A 278 -29.47 -9.45 5.40
CA GLY A 278 -30.61 -9.41 4.47
C GLY A 278 -30.51 -10.44 3.34
N SER A 279 -31.62 -11.13 3.07
CA SER A 279 -31.80 -11.85 1.81
C SER A 279 -31.89 -10.88 0.62
N ILE A 280 -31.66 -11.38 -0.60
CA ILE A 280 -31.69 -10.53 -1.80
C ILE A 280 -33.04 -9.82 -2.01
N GLU A 281 -34.16 -10.44 -1.60
CA GLU A 281 -35.48 -9.82 -1.58
C GLU A 281 -35.60 -8.68 -0.57
N GLU A 282 -34.94 -8.78 0.60
CA GLU A 282 -34.96 -7.77 1.64
C GLU A 282 -34.02 -6.60 1.33
N LEU A 283 -32.88 -6.86 0.67
CA LEU A 283 -31.93 -5.82 0.23
C LEU A 283 -32.55 -4.87 -0.82
N PHE A 284 -33.45 -5.38 -1.67
CA PHE A 284 -34.18 -4.59 -2.67
C PHE A 284 -35.56 -4.07 -2.18
N SER A 285 -35.90 -4.28 -0.91
CA SER A 285 -37.20 -3.84 -0.37
C SER A 285 -37.12 -2.44 0.22
N GLU A 286 -38.02 -1.54 -0.18
CA GLU A 286 -38.22 -0.23 0.46
C GLU A 286 -38.62 -0.35 1.94
N GLU A 287 -39.21 -1.48 2.33
CA GLU A 287 -39.51 -1.83 3.73
C GLU A 287 -38.36 -2.59 4.43
N GLY A 288 -37.27 -2.88 3.72
CA GLY A 288 -36.10 -3.62 4.21
C GLY A 288 -35.16 -2.78 5.08
N ASP A 289 -34.44 -3.43 5.99
CA ASP A 289 -33.57 -2.72 6.94
C ASP A 289 -32.33 -2.12 6.26
N PHE A 290 -31.85 -2.70 5.16
CA PHE A 290 -30.79 -2.10 4.35
C PHE A 290 -31.20 -0.76 3.75
N PHE A 291 -32.43 -0.66 3.21
CA PHE A 291 -32.97 0.58 2.66
C PHE A 291 -33.16 1.66 3.73
N LYS A 292 -33.64 1.30 4.93
CA LYS A 292 -33.77 2.22 6.07
C LYS A 292 -32.42 2.74 6.56
N ASN A 293 -31.46 1.84 6.75
CA ASN A 293 -30.14 2.19 7.27
C ASN A 293 -29.35 3.01 6.24
N PHE A 294 -29.52 2.73 4.94
CA PHE A 294 -29.03 3.59 3.87
C PHE A 294 -29.72 4.96 3.88
N GLY A 295 -31.03 5.03 4.11
CA GLY A 295 -31.77 6.29 4.24
C GLY A 295 -31.17 7.21 5.30
N ALA A 296 -30.92 6.71 6.50
CA ALA A 296 -30.27 7.47 7.58
C ALA A 296 -28.82 7.89 7.23
N LEU A 297 -28.05 7.01 6.58
CA LEU A 297 -26.70 7.29 6.09
C LEU A 297 -26.68 8.33 4.95
N ASN A 298 -27.74 8.38 4.13
CA ASN A 298 -27.89 9.34 3.04
C ASN A 298 -28.35 10.72 3.57
N GLU A 299 -29.33 10.76 4.47
CA GLU A 299 -29.78 11.98 5.17
C GLU A 299 -28.63 12.69 5.91
N THR A 300 -27.67 11.92 6.42
CA THR A 300 -26.43 12.40 7.05
C THR A 300 -25.61 13.36 6.17
N THR A 301 -25.75 13.27 4.84
CA THR A 301 -25.03 14.13 3.86
C THR A 301 -25.75 15.44 3.50
N VAL A 302 -26.99 15.64 3.98
CA VAL A 302 -27.88 16.72 3.52
C VAL A 302 -27.64 18.07 4.23
N GLU A 303 -26.93 18.10 5.36
CA GLU A 303 -26.55 19.35 6.02
C GLU A 303 -25.45 20.10 5.23
N VAL A 304 -25.78 21.26 4.66
CA VAL A 304 -24.83 22.09 3.86
C VAL A 304 -24.88 23.56 4.27
N PRO A 305 -23.73 24.15 4.67
CA PRO A 305 -23.47 25.57 4.53
C PRO A 305 -22.31 25.86 3.53
N LYS A 306 -22.64 26.48 2.40
CA LYS A 306 -21.80 27.36 1.55
C LYS A 306 -20.26 27.17 1.51
N SER A 307 -19.82 26.38 0.53
CA SER A 307 -19.02 26.87 -0.62
C SER A 307 -17.93 27.95 -0.37
N ILE A 308 -16.67 27.52 -0.29
CA ILE A 308 -15.52 28.22 -0.88
C ILE A 308 -14.69 27.22 -1.72
N GLU A 309 -13.90 27.74 -2.67
CA GLU A 309 -13.04 27.07 -3.65
C GLU A 309 -11.61 26.83 -3.10
N ASP A 310 -10.92 25.72 -3.44
CA ASP A 310 -9.47 25.68 -3.83
C ASP A 310 -8.33 24.99 -2.95
N GLY A 311 -8.48 24.59 -1.67
CA GLY A 311 -7.68 23.54 -0.94
C GLY A 311 -6.14 23.63 -0.71
N PRO A 312 -5.40 22.59 -0.17
CA PRO A 312 -5.63 21.11 -0.02
C PRO A 312 -5.10 20.38 1.32
N PHE A 313 -4.52 19.14 1.54
CA PHE A 313 -3.40 18.22 1.03
C PHE A 313 -2.73 17.33 2.23
N SER A 314 -1.77 16.34 2.07
CA SER A 314 -0.58 15.84 2.96
C SER A 314 0.27 14.57 2.41
N GLN A 315 1.54 14.24 2.83
CA GLN A 315 2.59 13.13 2.65
C GLN A 315 3.63 12.88 1.44
N GLY A 316 4.98 12.67 1.68
CA GLY A 316 5.97 11.97 0.74
C GLY A 316 7.56 11.94 1.00
N ALA A 317 8.36 10.95 0.49
CA ALA A 317 9.84 10.73 0.79
C ALA A 317 10.76 9.98 -0.28
N VAL A 318 12.12 9.94 -0.15
CA VAL A 318 13.10 9.51 -1.22
C VAL A 318 14.31 8.60 -0.81
N ARG A 319 14.69 7.61 -1.65
CA ARG A 319 15.77 6.59 -1.47
C ARG A 319 17.25 7.09 -1.51
N ARG A 320 18.15 6.56 -0.66
CA ARG A 320 19.63 6.85 -0.62
C ARG A 320 20.49 5.64 -0.17
N GLU A 321 21.82 5.76 -0.30
CA GLU A 321 22.84 4.81 0.23
C GLU A 321 23.37 5.25 1.62
N SER A 322 23.89 4.31 2.44
CA SER A 322 24.34 4.60 3.80
C SER A 322 25.70 5.31 3.87
N LYS A 323 25.75 6.48 4.51
CA LYS A 323 26.99 7.25 4.76
C LYS A 323 27.81 6.75 5.96
N MET A 324 27.17 6.03 6.89
CA MET A 324 27.83 5.45 8.06
C MET A 324 28.62 4.21 7.62
N LEU A 325 27.91 3.21 7.13
CA LEU A 325 28.44 1.88 6.81
C LEU A 325 29.47 1.91 5.67
N ALA A 326 29.35 2.85 4.73
CA ALA A 326 30.32 3.03 3.63
C ALA A 326 31.73 3.45 4.09
N LYS A 327 31.90 3.89 5.34
CA LYS A 327 33.21 4.24 5.92
C LYS A 327 33.88 3.08 6.68
N GLU A 328 33.13 2.02 6.96
CA GLU A 328 33.56 0.95 7.86
C GLU A 328 34.10 -0.27 7.11
N SER A 329 34.98 -1.02 7.77
CA SER A 329 35.51 -2.28 7.24
C SER A 329 34.41 -3.34 7.17
N LYS A 330 34.50 -4.18 6.13
CA LYS A 330 33.73 -5.43 6.07
C LYS A 330 34.25 -6.44 7.09
N ILE A 331 33.32 -7.16 7.71
CA ILE A 331 33.58 -8.25 8.65
C ILE A 331 33.15 -9.59 8.04
N GLY A 332 33.66 -10.70 8.57
CA GLY A 332 33.24 -12.04 8.16
C GLY A 332 31.94 -12.48 8.84
N GLU A 333 31.29 -13.51 8.30
CA GLU A 333 30.10 -14.13 8.91
C GLU A 333 30.41 -14.70 10.30
N GLU A 334 31.61 -15.27 10.49
CA GLU A 334 32.09 -15.76 11.78
C GLU A 334 32.25 -14.61 12.81
N GLU A 335 32.87 -13.49 12.44
CA GLU A 335 33.01 -12.30 13.29
C GLU A 335 31.65 -11.66 13.62
N ALA A 336 30.73 -11.63 12.64
CA ALA A 336 29.36 -11.17 12.84
C ALA A 336 28.59 -12.06 13.83
N MET A 337 28.86 -13.38 13.81
CA MET A 337 28.29 -14.35 14.76
C MET A 337 28.91 -14.22 16.15
N GLU A 338 30.22 -13.97 16.27
CA GLU A 338 30.86 -13.67 17.56
C GLU A 338 30.26 -12.42 18.20
N ARG A 339 30.12 -11.32 17.44
CA ARG A 339 29.43 -10.08 17.88
C ARG A 339 27.98 -10.35 18.29
N ALA A 340 27.23 -11.15 17.54
CA ALA A 340 25.88 -11.54 17.91
C ALA A 340 25.85 -12.29 19.25
N ASN A 341 26.77 -13.22 19.50
CA ASN A 341 26.89 -13.91 20.79
C ASN A 341 27.19 -12.93 21.94
N GLU A 342 28.09 -11.97 21.76
CA GLU A 342 28.39 -10.95 22.77
C GLU A 342 27.17 -10.06 23.07
N LEU A 343 26.48 -9.57 22.04
CA LEU A 343 25.26 -8.77 22.17
C LEU A 343 24.14 -9.54 22.88
N PHE A 344 23.91 -10.79 22.50
CA PHE A 344 22.82 -11.61 23.04
C PHE A 344 23.18 -12.44 24.26
N ALA A 345 24.40 -12.38 24.79
CA ALA A 345 24.85 -13.16 25.97
C ALA A 345 23.90 -13.15 27.18
N GLN A 346 23.13 -12.07 27.39
CA GLN A 346 22.13 -11.96 28.47
C GLN A 346 20.90 -12.88 28.28
N TYR A 347 20.60 -13.27 27.04
CA TYR A 347 19.56 -14.23 26.67
C TYR A 347 20.05 -15.67 26.70
N LYS A 348 21.35 -15.90 26.98
CA LYS A 348 22.01 -17.21 26.97
C LYS A 348 21.80 -17.99 25.65
N PRO A 349 22.31 -17.48 24.51
CA PRO A 349 22.10 -18.10 23.21
C PRO A 349 22.65 -19.53 23.17
N ALA A 350 21.76 -20.47 22.85
CA ALA A 350 22.05 -21.84 22.47
C ALA A 350 21.91 -21.99 20.95
N ASN A 351 22.69 -22.90 20.36
CA ASN A 351 22.58 -23.30 18.95
C ASN A 351 22.64 -22.14 17.93
N MET A 352 23.27 -20.99 18.25
CA MET A 352 23.36 -19.87 17.32
C MET A 352 24.03 -20.29 16.01
N ARG A 353 23.33 -20.03 14.90
CA ARG A 353 23.75 -20.44 13.56
C ARG A 353 23.42 -19.37 12.51
N PRO A 354 24.17 -19.31 11.41
CA PRO A 354 23.77 -18.52 10.24
C PRO A 354 22.40 -18.95 9.69
N ALA A 355 21.65 -17.95 9.22
CA ALA A 355 20.36 -18.07 8.54
C ALA A 355 20.42 -17.39 7.15
N GLY A 356 21.60 -17.34 6.54
CA GLY A 356 21.87 -16.73 5.25
C GLY A 356 22.19 -15.23 5.31
N ARG A 357 22.13 -14.57 4.14
CA ARG A 357 22.54 -13.18 3.94
C ARG A 357 21.43 -12.41 3.24
N THR A 358 21.09 -11.23 3.75
CA THR A 358 20.09 -10.31 3.17
C THR A 358 20.80 -9.10 2.55
N GLU A 359 20.45 -8.74 1.32
CA GLU A 359 21.10 -7.65 0.58
C GLU A 359 20.10 -6.53 0.28
N ASN A 360 20.21 -5.44 1.02
CA ASN A 360 19.35 -4.26 0.88
C ASN A 360 19.98 -3.23 -0.08
N LYS A 361 19.17 -2.31 -0.60
CA LYS A 361 19.66 -1.18 -1.41
C LYS A 361 20.34 -0.13 -0.52
N GLY A 362 21.58 -0.41 -0.11
CA GLY A 362 22.44 0.48 0.66
C GLY A 362 23.47 -0.24 1.53
N PHE A 363 23.20 -1.49 1.93
CA PHE A 363 24.11 -2.35 2.70
C PHE A 363 23.62 -3.81 2.71
N ALA A 364 24.50 -4.73 3.11
CA ALA A 364 24.20 -6.15 3.29
C ALA A 364 24.24 -6.55 4.77
N LEU A 365 23.56 -7.66 5.09
CA LEU A 365 23.28 -8.18 6.42
C LEU A 365 23.57 -9.68 6.48
N TYR A 366 24.24 -10.13 7.54
CA TYR A 366 24.25 -11.53 7.96
C TYR A 366 23.06 -11.80 8.87
N ASN A 367 22.31 -12.87 8.60
CA ASN A 367 21.16 -13.29 9.39
C ASN A 367 21.59 -14.39 10.36
N PHE A 368 21.11 -14.34 11.60
CA PHE A 368 21.37 -15.35 12.62
C PHE A 368 20.07 -15.80 13.29
N GLU A 369 19.99 -17.10 13.56
CA GLU A 369 18.91 -17.72 14.34
C GLU A 369 19.54 -18.40 15.56
N PHE A 370 18.93 -18.25 16.73
CA PHE A 370 19.36 -18.90 17.97
C PHE A 370 18.18 -19.22 18.89
N GLU A 371 18.40 -20.13 19.83
CA GLU A 371 17.45 -20.48 20.89
C GLU A 371 17.97 -19.97 22.26
N ASP A 372 17.12 -19.87 23.28
CA ASP A 372 17.57 -19.82 24.68
C ASP A 372 17.45 -21.18 25.38
N GLU A 373 17.87 -21.27 26.65
CA GLU A 373 17.79 -22.50 27.49
C GLU A 373 16.38 -23.12 27.56
N ASN A 374 15.32 -22.39 27.22
CA ASN A 374 13.93 -22.84 27.24
C ASN A 374 13.40 -23.22 25.85
N GLY A 375 14.23 -23.12 24.79
CA GLY A 375 13.84 -23.38 23.40
C GLY A 375 13.04 -22.25 22.73
N LYS A 376 13.02 -21.04 23.32
CA LYS A 376 12.46 -19.86 22.65
C LYS A 376 13.38 -19.44 21.50
N ASN A 377 12.82 -19.18 20.33
CA ASN A 377 13.55 -18.77 19.13
C ASN A 377 13.75 -17.24 19.05
N TYR A 378 14.90 -16.84 18.50
CA TYR A 378 15.31 -15.45 18.28
C TYR A 378 15.90 -15.30 16.88
N PHE A 379 15.62 -14.17 16.22
CA PHE A 379 16.20 -13.79 14.94
C PHE A 379 16.97 -12.47 15.06
N ALA A 380 18.13 -12.37 14.41
CA ALA A 380 18.94 -11.16 14.38
C ALA A 380 19.59 -10.92 13.01
N GLN A 381 19.83 -9.64 12.68
CA GLN A 381 20.56 -9.22 11.49
C GLN A 381 21.71 -8.28 11.85
N ILE A 382 22.93 -8.62 11.42
CA ILE A 382 24.17 -7.88 11.69
C ILE A 382 24.72 -7.32 10.37
N THR A 383 25.16 -6.06 10.32
CA THR A 383 25.68 -5.44 9.09
C THR A 383 27.04 -6.03 8.65
N GLU A 384 27.16 -6.34 7.36
CA GLU A 384 28.42 -6.85 6.76
C GLU A 384 29.55 -5.82 6.85
N ASN A 385 29.23 -4.53 6.76
CA ASN A 385 30.11 -3.41 7.10
C ASN A 385 29.90 -3.05 8.58
N GLY A 386 30.97 -2.90 9.36
CA GLY A 386 30.90 -2.35 10.72
C GLY A 386 30.40 -3.31 11.82
N GLY A 387 29.51 -4.26 11.51
CA GLY A 387 29.00 -5.28 12.44
C GLY A 387 27.98 -4.77 13.45
N HIS A 388 27.06 -3.90 13.03
CA HIS A 388 26.00 -3.28 13.85
C HIS A 388 24.71 -4.12 13.83
N LEU A 389 23.92 -4.07 14.91
CA LEU A 389 22.65 -4.78 15.02
C LEU A 389 21.53 -4.03 14.29
N ALA A 390 21.17 -4.46 13.08
CA ALA A 390 20.16 -3.83 12.24
C ALA A 390 18.72 -4.22 12.60
N LEU A 391 18.53 -5.50 12.93
CA LEU A 391 17.24 -6.06 13.33
C LEU A 391 17.46 -7.08 14.44
N PHE A 392 16.54 -7.13 15.40
CA PHE A 392 16.36 -8.20 16.37
C PHE A 392 14.86 -8.42 16.54
N ASP A 393 14.39 -9.66 16.57
CA ASP A 393 13.01 -9.96 16.94
C ASP A 393 12.92 -11.35 17.61
N SER A 394 12.00 -11.48 18.55
CA SER A 394 11.68 -12.73 19.22
C SER A 394 10.22 -12.73 19.61
N PHE A 395 9.44 -13.62 18.99
CA PHE A 395 8.03 -13.74 19.32
C PHE A 395 7.85 -14.44 20.68
N GLU A 396 7.30 -13.73 21.66
CA GLU A 396 6.87 -14.31 22.93
C GLU A 396 5.69 -13.52 23.51
N PRO A 397 4.57 -14.19 23.86
CA PRO A 397 3.43 -13.52 24.48
C PRO A 397 3.70 -13.22 25.96
N CYS A 398 4.06 -11.97 26.25
CA CYS A 398 4.06 -11.37 27.59
C CYS A 398 2.62 -11.31 28.15
N LYS A 399 2.43 -11.40 29.47
CA LYS A 399 1.09 -11.52 30.09
C LYS A 399 0.83 -10.63 31.30
N ASP A 400 1.89 -10.29 32.05
CA ASP A 400 1.79 -9.43 33.23
C ASP A 400 2.49 -8.08 33.01
N HIS A 401 2.01 -7.02 33.67
CA HIS A 401 2.62 -5.68 33.66
C HIS A 401 3.53 -5.50 34.89
N ASN A 402 4.73 -6.07 34.86
CA ASN A 402 5.70 -6.00 35.98
C ASN A 402 6.63 -4.78 35.89
N PHE A 403 6.79 -4.19 34.70
CA PHE A 403 7.65 -3.04 34.42
C PHE A 403 6.87 -1.92 33.74
N ASP A 404 6.92 -0.70 34.30
CA ASP A 404 6.27 0.47 33.71
C ASP A 404 7.03 1.03 32.49
N VAL A 405 6.37 1.87 31.68
CA VAL A 405 7.00 2.56 30.52
C VAL A 405 8.35 3.20 30.87
N ARG A 406 8.49 3.81 32.06
CA ARG A 406 9.73 4.48 32.50
C ARG A 406 10.86 3.49 32.83
N SER A 407 10.51 2.26 33.18
CA SER A 407 11.46 1.15 33.31
C SER A 407 11.78 0.56 31.94
N CYS A 408 10.79 0.35 31.07
CA CYS A 408 10.97 -0.16 29.70
C CYS A 408 11.85 0.76 28.84
N ILE A 409 11.64 2.08 28.87
CA ILE A 409 12.54 3.07 28.25
C ILE A 409 13.99 2.89 28.74
N ARG A 410 14.19 2.69 30.04
CA ARG A 410 15.53 2.56 30.67
C ARG A 410 16.21 1.24 30.35
N ILE A 411 15.43 0.17 30.14
CA ILE A 411 15.87 -1.14 29.65
C ILE A 411 16.33 -1.00 28.19
N ALA A 412 15.49 -0.42 27.34
CA ALA A 412 15.81 -0.17 25.94
C ALA A 412 17.06 0.71 25.75
N GLN A 413 17.18 1.81 26.52
CA GLN A 413 18.38 2.67 26.49
C GLN A 413 19.68 1.91 26.80
N LYS A 414 19.67 1.04 27.82
CA LYS A 414 20.85 0.22 28.16
C LYS A 414 21.18 -0.81 27.08
N PHE A 415 20.16 -1.39 26.44
CA PHE A 415 20.35 -2.32 25.34
C PHE A 415 20.93 -1.63 24.11
N LEU A 416 20.39 -0.45 23.75
CA LEU A 416 20.92 0.38 22.67
C LEU A 416 22.39 0.74 22.90
N GLN A 417 22.75 1.22 24.11
CA GLN A 417 24.15 1.49 24.48
C GLN A 417 25.04 0.25 24.34
N LYS A 418 24.57 -0.94 24.72
CA LYS A 418 25.31 -2.20 24.51
C LYS A 418 25.50 -2.51 23.02
N CYS A 419 24.56 -2.12 22.16
CA CYS A 419 24.63 -2.28 20.70
C CYS A 419 25.48 -1.21 19.98
N GLY A 420 26.12 -0.26 20.68
CA GLY A 420 26.80 0.90 20.06
C GLY A 420 25.88 2.08 19.73
N TYR A 421 24.60 1.95 20.09
CA TYR A 421 23.48 2.90 20.12
C TYR A 421 23.62 4.19 20.95
N ASP A 422 24.63 5.02 20.75
CA ASP A 422 24.82 6.25 21.55
C ASP A 422 24.03 7.50 21.06
N GLY A 423 23.86 8.48 21.94
CA GLY A 423 23.21 9.77 21.64
C GLY A 423 21.68 9.74 21.45
N LEU A 424 21.05 8.57 21.57
CA LEU A 424 19.61 8.38 21.37
C LEU A 424 18.73 8.93 22.51
N LYS A 425 17.59 9.52 22.14
CA LYS A 425 16.51 9.96 23.04
C LYS A 425 15.20 9.24 22.73
N PRO A 426 14.41 8.83 23.75
CA PRO A 426 13.06 8.35 23.53
C PRO A 426 12.19 9.51 23.04
N VAL A 427 11.57 9.36 21.88
CA VAL A 427 10.67 10.37 21.27
C VAL A 427 9.21 9.98 21.37
N TRP A 428 8.90 8.69 21.43
CA TRP A 428 7.56 8.14 21.59
C TRP A 428 7.61 6.81 22.35
N ALA A 429 6.56 6.50 23.11
CA ALA A 429 6.37 5.19 23.72
C ALA A 429 4.87 4.83 23.75
N SER A 430 4.55 3.57 23.45
CA SER A 430 3.19 3.04 23.43
C SER A 430 3.15 1.64 24.04
N GLU A 431 2.08 1.36 24.79
CA GLU A 431 1.82 0.08 25.45
C GLU A 431 0.76 -0.67 24.64
N ALA A 432 1.10 -1.85 24.12
CA ALA A 432 0.26 -2.64 23.23
C ALA A 432 -0.09 -3.98 23.90
N GLY A 433 -1.07 -3.95 24.80
CA GLY A 433 -1.17 -4.98 25.82
C GLY A 433 0.06 -4.88 26.72
N THR A 434 0.84 -5.95 26.81
CA THR A 434 2.01 -6.13 27.69
C THR A 434 3.36 -5.99 26.98
N GLU A 435 3.37 -5.47 25.75
CA GLU A 435 4.58 -5.04 25.05
C GLU A 435 4.67 -3.51 25.00
N CYS A 436 5.76 -2.97 25.57
CA CYS A 436 6.09 -1.55 25.47
C CYS A 436 6.95 -1.31 24.23
N THR A 437 6.43 -0.60 23.23
CA THR A 437 7.19 -0.18 22.04
C THR A 437 7.65 1.26 22.20
N ILE A 438 8.96 1.48 22.10
CA ILE A 438 9.61 2.79 22.25
C ILE A 438 10.36 3.15 20.97
N ASN A 439 10.08 4.34 20.44
CA ASN A 439 10.87 4.93 19.36
C ASN A 439 11.96 5.83 19.94
N PHE A 440 13.18 5.66 19.47
CA PHE A 440 14.34 6.47 19.80
C PHE A 440 14.84 7.21 18.56
N ALA A 441 15.22 8.48 18.70
CA ALA A 441 15.88 9.26 17.65
C ALA A 441 17.19 9.85 18.17
N TYR A 442 18.15 10.09 17.28
CA TYR A 442 19.46 10.67 17.62
C TYR A 442 19.33 12.14 18.05
N GLU A 443 20.05 12.57 19.09
CA GLU A 443 20.16 13.99 19.45
C GLU A 443 21.51 14.56 19.02
N GLN A 444 21.49 15.56 18.13
CA GLN A 444 22.69 16.32 17.77
C GLN A 444 22.55 17.77 18.26
N GLY A 445 23.30 18.15 19.30
CA GLY A 445 23.39 19.54 19.76
C GLY A 445 22.08 20.17 20.26
N GLY A 446 21.17 19.37 20.85
CA GLY A 446 19.86 19.83 21.29
C GLY A 446 18.77 19.81 20.20
N VAL A 447 19.00 19.07 19.11
CA VAL A 447 18.04 18.83 18.02
C VAL A 447 17.80 17.33 17.87
N ILE A 448 16.53 16.92 17.88
CA ILE A 448 16.10 15.53 17.69
C ILE A 448 16.06 15.21 16.19
N VAL A 449 16.86 14.25 15.74
CA VAL A 449 17.03 13.88 14.33
C VAL A 449 16.17 12.65 14.01
N TYR A 450 14.93 12.87 13.55
CA TYR A 450 13.96 11.82 13.26
C TYR A 450 14.34 10.86 12.10
N PRO A 451 15.11 11.26 11.06
CA PRO A 451 15.66 10.32 10.09
C PRO A 451 16.55 9.24 10.72
N ASP A 452 17.18 9.54 11.86
CA ASP A 452 18.08 8.65 12.59
C ASP A 452 17.32 7.93 13.72
N MET A 453 16.22 7.26 13.34
CA MET A 453 15.35 6.53 14.28
C MET A 453 15.73 5.05 14.44
N ILE A 454 15.62 4.55 15.67
CA ILE A 454 15.62 3.13 16.05
C ILE A 454 14.36 2.83 16.87
N LYS A 455 13.63 1.76 16.55
CA LYS A 455 12.50 1.27 17.36
C LYS A 455 12.95 0.12 18.25
N VAL A 456 12.41 0.00 19.47
CA VAL A 456 12.71 -1.09 20.42
C VAL A 456 11.42 -1.57 21.09
N LYS A 457 11.21 -2.88 21.17
CA LYS A 457 10.14 -3.51 21.96
C LYS A 457 10.68 -4.05 23.28
N VAL A 458 9.93 -3.90 24.37
CA VAL A 458 10.26 -4.45 25.69
C VAL A 458 9.06 -5.22 26.26
N CYS A 459 9.30 -6.43 26.72
CA CYS A 459 8.31 -7.25 27.43
C CYS A 459 8.09 -6.71 28.85
N GLU A 460 6.89 -6.22 29.15
CA GLU A 460 6.56 -5.63 30.45
C GLU A 460 6.48 -6.68 31.58
N GLU A 461 6.34 -7.95 31.25
CA GLU A 461 6.39 -9.05 32.23
C GLU A 461 7.81 -9.30 32.74
N LYS A 462 8.81 -9.21 31.84
CA LYS A 462 10.16 -9.72 32.07
C LYS A 462 11.24 -8.64 32.15
N GLY A 463 10.94 -7.42 31.70
CA GLY A 463 11.92 -6.33 31.64
C GLY A 463 13.05 -6.60 30.64
N ALA A 464 12.76 -7.33 29.56
CA ALA A 464 13.71 -7.72 28.53
C ALA A 464 13.30 -7.16 27.17
N VAL A 465 14.27 -6.72 26.37
CA VAL A 465 14.02 -6.32 24.96
C VAL A 465 13.59 -7.57 24.18
N THR A 466 12.47 -7.49 23.46
CA THR A 466 11.95 -8.56 22.59
C THR A 466 12.23 -8.32 21.11
N GLY A 467 12.51 -7.07 20.72
CA GLY A 467 12.92 -6.73 19.36
C GLY A 467 13.50 -5.32 19.22
N LEU A 468 14.21 -5.07 18.12
CA LEU A 468 14.82 -3.79 17.73
C LEU A 468 14.82 -3.66 16.20
N GLU A 469 14.56 -2.45 15.69
CA GLU A 469 14.61 -2.10 14.27
C GLU A 469 15.43 -0.82 14.10
N ALA A 470 16.65 -0.94 13.57
CA ALA A 470 17.61 0.17 13.41
C ALA A 470 17.83 0.60 11.96
N HIS A 471 17.02 0.11 11.01
CA HIS A 471 17.24 0.34 9.58
C HIS A 471 17.30 1.82 9.19
N SER A 472 16.41 2.67 9.73
CA SER A 472 16.41 4.12 9.43
C SER A 472 17.71 4.79 9.87
N TYR A 473 18.13 4.57 11.12
CA TYR A 473 19.45 4.99 11.62
C TYR A 473 20.59 4.49 10.72
N LEU A 474 20.63 3.20 10.39
CA LEU A 474 21.72 2.62 9.59
C LEU A 474 21.78 3.12 8.14
N VAL A 475 20.66 3.59 7.56
CA VAL A 475 20.66 4.28 6.25
C VAL A 475 21.08 5.74 6.40
N ASN A 476 20.48 6.47 7.35
CA ASN A 476 20.54 7.93 7.37
C ASN A 476 21.68 8.52 8.20
N HIS A 477 22.15 7.79 9.22
CA HIS A 477 22.99 8.38 10.27
C HIS A 477 24.30 8.96 9.74
N THR A 478 24.50 10.23 10.08
CA THR A 478 25.68 11.00 9.73
C THR A 478 25.76 12.23 10.63
N GLU A 479 26.97 12.71 10.89
CA GLU A 479 27.18 14.05 11.44
C GLU A 479 26.66 15.09 10.44
N ARG A 480 25.88 16.06 10.92
CA ARG A 480 25.16 17.04 10.08
C ARG A 480 25.53 18.48 10.44
N GLU A 481 25.68 19.31 9.42
CA GLU A 481 25.74 20.77 9.58
C GLU A 481 24.33 21.33 9.79
N ILE A 482 23.76 21.12 10.99
CA ILE A 482 22.43 21.63 11.34
C ILE A 482 22.50 23.17 11.46
N GLY A 483 21.78 23.84 10.56
CA GLY A 483 21.77 25.31 10.46
C GLY A 483 21.08 26.02 11.63
N SER A 484 21.08 27.36 11.60
CA SER A 484 20.40 28.17 12.61
C SER A 484 18.92 28.39 12.30
N ALA A 485 18.10 28.37 13.36
CA ALA A 485 16.76 28.93 13.33
C ALA A 485 16.81 30.45 13.09
N ARG A 486 15.81 30.98 12.38
CA ARG A 486 15.53 32.42 12.23
C ARG A 486 14.32 32.87 13.05
N VAL A 487 13.38 31.96 13.29
CA VAL A 487 12.22 32.18 14.17
C VAL A 487 12.63 31.90 15.61
N SER A 488 12.20 32.75 16.54
CA SER A 488 12.43 32.58 17.98
C SER A 488 11.50 31.51 18.55
N MET A 489 12.06 30.53 19.26
CA MET A 489 11.33 29.44 19.93
C MET A 489 10.17 29.95 20.80
N GLU A 490 10.44 31.01 21.57
CA GLU A 490 9.48 31.73 22.43
C GLU A 490 8.21 32.21 21.68
N LYS A 491 8.35 32.58 20.40
CA LYS A 491 7.23 33.01 19.53
C LYS A 491 6.40 31.81 19.07
N VAL A 492 7.04 30.67 18.82
CA VAL A 492 6.36 29.42 18.43
C VAL A 492 5.58 28.88 19.63
N GLU A 493 6.22 28.81 20.80
CA GLU A 493 5.61 28.41 22.07
C GLU A 493 4.43 29.32 22.48
N ALA A 494 4.60 30.64 22.42
CA ALA A 494 3.54 31.60 22.71
C ALA A 494 2.41 31.67 21.66
N ASN A 495 2.55 30.98 20.52
CA ASN A 495 1.49 30.74 19.55
C ASN A 495 0.80 29.40 19.81
N ALA A 496 1.58 28.33 20.04
CA ALA A 496 1.08 27.01 20.41
C ALA A 496 0.18 27.06 21.66
N ALA A 497 0.61 27.77 22.71
CA ALA A 497 -0.14 27.99 23.95
C ALA A 497 -1.42 28.85 23.80
N ARG A 498 -1.78 29.28 22.58
CA ARG A 498 -3.05 29.95 22.26
C ARG A 498 -3.99 29.10 21.41
N ARG A 499 -3.51 27.96 20.91
CA ARG A 499 -4.18 27.10 19.92
C ARG A 499 -4.42 25.71 20.49
N MET A 500 -3.43 25.13 21.16
CA MET A 500 -3.62 23.93 21.98
C MET A 500 -4.41 24.27 23.24
N GLU A 501 -5.26 23.34 23.67
CA GLU A 501 -5.98 23.40 24.95
C GLU A 501 -5.03 23.05 26.11
N GLU A 502 -4.11 22.11 25.88
CA GLU A 502 -2.98 21.81 26.77
C GLU A 502 -1.67 21.71 25.95
N LEU A 503 -0.59 22.35 26.42
CA LEU A 503 0.71 22.34 25.75
C LEU A 503 1.72 21.53 26.56
N HIS A 504 2.12 20.37 26.02
CA HIS A 504 3.05 19.43 26.66
C HIS A 504 4.53 19.79 26.46
N GLY A 505 4.86 20.52 25.39
CA GLY A 505 6.18 21.14 25.24
C GLY A 505 6.52 21.59 23.82
N VAL A 506 7.66 22.28 23.69
CA VAL A 506 8.27 22.65 22.41
C VAL A 506 9.77 22.31 22.44
N ARG A 507 10.28 21.64 21.40
CA ARG A 507 11.72 21.32 21.21
C ARG A 507 12.15 21.52 19.77
N LYS A 508 13.45 21.42 19.48
CA LYS A 508 13.95 21.42 18.09
C LYS A 508 14.01 20.00 17.55
N ALA A 509 13.58 19.83 16.32
CA ALA A 509 13.66 18.57 15.57
C ALA A 509 14.27 18.81 14.18
N LEU A 510 14.78 17.73 13.58
CA LEU A 510 15.14 17.63 12.18
C LEU A 510 14.31 16.48 11.61
N ILE A 511 13.39 16.78 10.71
CA ILE A 511 12.49 15.80 10.06
C ILE A 511 12.78 15.71 8.56
N GLU A 512 12.36 14.63 7.90
CA GLU A 512 12.44 14.51 6.43
C GLU A 512 11.11 14.93 5.82
N VAL A 513 11.14 16.01 5.04
CA VAL A 513 9.99 16.58 4.31
C VAL A 513 10.37 16.61 2.83
N ASP A 514 9.58 15.96 1.97
CA ASP A 514 9.79 15.87 0.52
C ASP A 514 11.13 15.17 0.11
N GLY A 515 11.75 14.42 1.02
CA GLY A 515 13.12 13.91 0.84
C GLY A 515 14.24 14.87 1.26
N GLN A 516 13.93 16.01 1.89
CA GLN A 516 14.89 17.00 2.41
C GLN A 516 14.84 17.08 3.93
N GLU A 517 15.99 17.28 4.58
CA GLU A 517 16.05 17.42 6.04
C GLU A 517 15.73 18.87 6.45
N VAL A 518 14.61 19.05 7.14
CA VAL A 518 14.08 20.36 7.57
C VAL A 518 14.25 20.52 9.07
N LEU A 519 14.88 21.62 9.48
CA LEU A 519 15.02 22.01 10.89
C LEU A 519 13.72 22.66 11.36
N THR A 520 13.05 22.03 12.31
CA THR A 520 11.74 22.44 12.82
C THR A 520 11.75 22.67 14.33
N TYR A 521 10.69 23.32 14.80
CA TYR A 521 10.23 23.29 16.18
C TYR A 521 9.12 22.25 16.27
N GLU A 522 9.39 21.14 16.95
CA GLU A 522 8.37 20.19 17.35
C GLU A 522 7.57 20.78 18.52
N ILE A 523 6.26 20.77 18.39
CA ILE A 523 5.26 21.20 19.36
C ILE A 523 4.44 19.95 19.72
N VAL A 524 4.32 19.65 21.01
CA VAL A 524 3.47 18.56 21.51
C VAL A 524 2.36 19.15 22.38
N GLY A 525 1.11 18.80 22.11
CA GLY A 525 -0.04 19.33 22.86
C GLY A 525 -1.34 18.61 22.51
N GLU A 526 -2.43 19.03 23.15
CA GLU A 526 -3.77 18.49 22.96
C GLU A 526 -4.77 19.57 22.52
N HIS A 527 -5.70 19.20 21.66
CA HIS A 527 -6.81 20.02 21.18
C HIS A 527 -7.99 19.14 20.75
N GLY A 528 -9.22 19.48 21.15
CA GLY A 528 -10.42 18.73 20.80
C GLY A 528 -10.41 17.28 21.32
N GLY A 529 -9.69 17.02 22.42
CA GLY A 529 -9.53 15.68 23.00
C GLY A 529 -8.61 14.74 22.20
N ARG A 530 -7.80 15.24 21.27
CA ARG A 530 -6.72 14.48 20.60
C ARG A 530 -5.36 15.14 20.87
N ALA A 531 -4.32 14.32 20.97
CA ALA A 531 -2.94 14.79 21.08
C ALA A 531 -2.27 14.91 19.70
N TYR A 532 -1.41 15.90 19.52
CA TYR A 532 -0.78 16.27 18.26
C TYR A 532 0.73 16.47 18.41
N TYR A 533 1.46 16.18 17.33
CA TYR A 533 2.86 16.53 17.14
C TYR A 533 2.95 17.42 15.89
N CYS A 534 3.26 18.71 16.07
CA CYS A 534 3.31 19.69 15.00
C CYS A 534 4.74 20.19 14.79
N TYR A 535 5.25 20.18 13.56
CA TYR A 535 6.64 20.54 13.25
C TYR A 535 6.73 21.83 12.43
N VAL A 536 7.11 22.94 13.06
CA VAL A 536 7.16 24.27 12.43
C VAL A 536 8.57 24.59 11.92
N ASP A 537 8.77 24.85 10.62
CA ASP A 537 10.09 25.19 10.06
C ASP A 537 10.72 26.37 10.81
N ALA A 538 11.92 26.16 11.32
CA ALA A 538 12.59 27.09 12.21
C ALA A 538 13.17 28.32 11.49
N LYS A 539 13.15 28.36 10.16
CA LYS A 539 13.64 29.45 9.29
C LYS A 539 12.49 30.33 8.77
N THR A 540 11.32 29.75 8.46
CA THR A 540 10.15 30.48 7.93
C THR A 540 9.09 30.73 9.01
N GLY A 541 8.81 29.73 9.86
CA GLY A 541 7.73 29.76 10.84
C GLY A 541 6.39 29.21 10.34
N GLU A 542 6.39 28.55 9.19
CA GLU A 542 5.28 27.77 8.62
C GLU A 542 5.35 26.32 9.12
N THR A 543 4.23 25.62 9.26
CA THR A 543 4.24 24.20 9.62
C THR A 543 4.65 23.35 8.41
N ALA A 544 5.46 22.33 8.67
CA ALA A 544 6.05 21.45 7.66
C ALA A 544 5.50 20.01 7.71
N GLU A 545 4.99 19.58 8.88
CA GLU A 545 4.31 18.31 9.10
C GLU A 545 3.44 18.42 10.38
N ILE A 546 2.26 17.80 10.41
CA ILE A 546 1.50 17.57 11.66
C ILE A 546 1.01 16.12 11.69
N LEU A 547 1.25 15.45 12.82
CA LEU A 547 0.81 14.08 13.10
C LEU A 547 -0.19 14.07 14.26
N VAL A 548 -1.14 13.14 14.24
CA VAL A 548 -2.16 13.00 15.29
C VAL A 548 -2.05 11.66 16.03
N VAL A 549 -2.21 11.69 17.35
CA VAL A 549 -2.29 10.48 18.18
C VAL A 549 -3.72 9.93 18.14
N VAL A 550 -3.86 8.67 17.73
CA VAL A 550 -5.12 7.93 17.78
C VAL A 550 -5.02 6.75 18.74
N GLY A 551 -6.14 6.39 19.36
CA GLY A 551 -6.29 5.11 20.04
C GLY A 551 -6.59 4.00 19.04
N THR A 552 -5.97 2.83 19.21
CA THR A 552 -6.20 1.62 18.41
C THR A 552 -6.41 0.41 19.32
N ASP A 553 -6.78 -0.73 18.75
CA ASP A 553 -6.78 -2.04 19.40
C ASP A 553 -5.39 -2.43 19.96
N ARG A 554 -4.33 -1.78 19.49
CA ARG A 554 -2.91 -2.03 19.83
C ARG A 554 -2.27 -0.85 20.57
N GLY A 555 -3.06 -0.12 21.36
CA GLY A 555 -2.58 0.99 22.19
C GLY A 555 -2.73 2.35 21.51
N ARG A 556 -1.68 3.18 21.53
CA ARG A 556 -1.68 4.48 20.84
C ARG A 556 -0.80 4.44 19.60
N ALA A 557 -1.33 4.89 18.48
CA ALA A 557 -0.59 5.09 17.23
C ALA A 557 -0.45 6.58 16.93
N ILE A 558 0.60 6.94 16.20
CA ILE A 558 0.72 8.24 15.54
C ILE A 558 0.36 8.01 14.07
N LEU A 559 -0.55 8.83 13.53
CA LEU A 559 -1.00 8.83 12.13
C LEU A 559 -0.73 10.17 11.46
#